data_AF-A0A6C0K434-F1
#
_entry.id   AF-A0A6C0K434-F1
#
_cell.length_a   1.000
_cell.length_b   1.000
_cell.length_c   1.000
_cell.angle_alpha   90.00
_cell.angle_beta   90.00
_cell.angle_gamma   90.00
#
_symmetry.space_group_name_H-M   'P 1'
#
loop_
_entity.id
_entity.type
_entity.pdbx_description
1 polymer ?
#
loop_
_entity_poly.entity_id
_entity_poly.type
_entity_poly.pdbx_seq_one_letter_code
_entity_poly.pdbx_strand_id
1 'polypeptide(L)'
;MPVLLDTLVEEVEALTKETKPIWRNYRPNTKDMKKMEENSLANNTFDKGALKNMVWTKYKQGHYKCIGKECEYGRVVALLDSETKIPLDDWGLIFKWFGKPKNGEKWIVYWFGSYVKREFPKNGLPMGPEHVNGGYTTRCSSEGIFIYRIEEATRVLIHELFHAACLDPDPATTPVPILEATTETWAELLLIAFRSGGNREKAASLWNAQKIWIRNTNQRAMRAHSVRNQRDYAWRYLNGRAEVYTRLGFDLGNGVTSTVGNSSRFTTKELDGS
;
A
#
# COMPACT_ATOMS: atom_id res chain seq x y z
N MET A 1 -0.83 -14.21 -19.30
CA MET A 1 -1.18 -13.49 -18.05
C MET A 1 -2.28 -14.29 -17.37
N PRO A 2 -2.30 -14.44 -16.03
CA PRO A 2 -3.34 -15.22 -15.35
C PRO A 2 -4.73 -14.60 -15.55
N VAL A 3 -5.77 -15.42 -15.68
CA VAL A 3 -7.15 -14.99 -16.00
C VAL A 3 -7.65 -13.92 -15.03
N LEU A 4 -7.39 -14.10 -13.73
CA LEU A 4 -7.81 -13.13 -12.72
C LEU A 4 -7.22 -11.73 -12.97
N LEU A 5 -5.94 -11.63 -13.34
CA LEU A 5 -5.33 -10.34 -13.63
C LEU A 5 -5.89 -9.76 -14.93
N ASP A 6 -6.20 -10.59 -15.93
CA ASP A 6 -6.85 -10.14 -17.16
C ASP A 6 -8.21 -9.50 -16.89
N THR A 7 -9.04 -10.13 -16.04
CA THR A 7 -10.32 -9.56 -15.60
C THR A 7 -10.14 -8.23 -14.86
N LEU A 8 -9.17 -8.11 -13.95
CA LEU A 8 -8.90 -6.84 -13.27
C LEU A 8 -8.46 -5.74 -14.25
N VAL A 9 -7.69 -6.10 -15.27
CA VAL A 9 -7.25 -5.17 -16.32
C VAL A 9 -8.43 -4.70 -17.16
N GLU A 10 -9.36 -5.59 -17.50
CA GLU A 10 -10.62 -5.25 -18.19
C GLU A 10 -11.48 -4.27 -17.39
N GLU A 11 -11.66 -4.54 -16.10
CA GLU A 11 -12.42 -3.65 -15.19
C GLU A 11 -11.78 -2.26 -15.11
N VAL A 12 -10.45 -2.19 -14.97
CA VAL A 12 -9.73 -0.91 -14.98
C VAL A 12 -9.83 -0.23 -16.36
N GLU A 13 -9.75 -0.98 -17.45
CA GLU A 13 -9.91 -0.43 -18.80
C GLU A 13 -11.27 0.25 -18.95
N ALA A 14 -12.35 -0.40 -18.51
CA ALA A 14 -13.69 0.17 -18.50
C ALA A 14 -13.74 1.44 -17.63
N LEU A 15 -13.20 1.36 -16.41
CA LEU A 15 -13.19 2.48 -15.46
C LEU A 15 -12.44 3.71 -16.01
N THR A 16 -11.34 3.51 -16.76
CA THR A 16 -10.55 4.60 -17.34
C THR A 16 -11.24 5.33 -18.50
N LYS A 17 -12.24 4.69 -19.12
CA LYS A 17 -13.07 5.30 -20.18
C LYS A 17 -14.16 6.20 -19.60
N GLU A 18 -14.50 6.05 -18.33
CA GLU A 18 -15.45 6.91 -17.64
C GLU A 18 -14.82 8.24 -17.21
N THR A 19 -15.67 9.20 -16.85
CA THR A 19 -15.23 10.48 -16.30
C THR A 19 -14.39 10.27 -15.03
N LYS A 20 -13.17 10.82 -15.06
CA LYS A 20 -12.24 10.84 -13.91
C LYS A 20 -12.81 11.69 -12.76
N PRO A 21 -12.55 11.32 -11.49
CA PRO A 21 -12.93 12.15 -10.35
C PRO A 21 -12.30 13.54 -10.42
N ILE A 22 -13.12 14.57 -10.20
CA ILE A 22 -12.66 15.96 -10.21
C ILE A 22 -12.13 16.31 -8.82
N TRP A 23 -10.83 16.59 -8.75
CA TRP A 23 -10.16 16.99 -7.52
C TRP A 23 -10.25 18.50 -7.29
N ARG A 24 -10.47 18.87 -6.03
CA ARG A 24 -10.49 20.27 -5.55
C ARG A 24 -9.53 20.44 -4.39
N ASN A 25 -9.07 21.66 -4.20
CA ASN A 25 -8.34 22.02 -2.99
C ASN A 25 -9.29 21.91 -1.80
N TYR A 26 -8.84 21.20 -0.78
CA TYR A 26 -9.52 21.11 0.51
C TYR A 26 -8.63 21.82 1.53
N ARG A 27 -9.22 22.60 2.44
CA ARG A 27 -8.49 23.20 3.55
C ARG A 27 -8.67 22.30 4.77
N PRO A 28 -7.61 21.60 5.24
CA PRO A 28 -7.69 20.78 6.44
C PRO A 28 -8.17 21.60 7.63
N ASN A 29 -9.17 21.07 8.34
CA ASN A 29 -9.78 21.74 9.47
C ASN A 29 -9.14 21.29 10.80
N THR A 30 -9.60 21.85 11.92
CA THR A 30 -9.07 21.53 13.26
C THR A 30 -9.20 20.04 13.61
N LYS A 31 -10.27 19.36 13.17
CA LYS A 31 -10.48 17.93 13.40
C LYS A 31 -9.43 17.10 12.64
N ASP A 32 -9.18 17.44 11.37
CA ASP A 32 -8.15 16.78 10.56
C ASP A 32 -6.77 16.93 11.21
N MET A 33 -6.41 18.16 11.59
CA MET A 33 -5.11 18.46 12.19
C MET A 33 -4.92 17.78 13.55
N LYS A 34 -5.97 17.77 14.39
CA LYS A 34 -5.95 17.07 15.67
C LYS A 34 -5.77 15.56 15.48
N LYS A 35 -6.48 14.95 14.52
CA LYS A 35 -6.33 13.51 14.21
C LYS A 35 -4.91 13.18 13.76
N MET A 36 -4.30 14.03 12.93
CA MET A 36 -2.90 13.85 12.50
C MET A 36 -1.92 14.00 13.67
N GLU A 37 -2.09 15.00 14.52
CA GLU A 37 -1.25 15.22 15.69
C GLU A 37 -1.31 14.02 16.64
N GLU A 38 -2.52 13.61 17.05
CA GLU A 38 -2.74 12.46 17.94
C GLU A 38 -2.09 11.19 17.38
N ASN A 39 -2.28 10.91 16.08
CA ASN A 39 -1.68 9.73 15.45
C ASN A 39 -0.17 9.81 15.29
N SER A 40 0.40 11.02 15.24
CA SER A 40 1.86 11.22 15.21
C SER A 40 2.53 11.05 16.58
N LEU A 41 1.79 11.29 17.67
CA LEU A 41 2.28 11.18 19.05
C LEU A 41 1.97 9.81 19.67
N ALA A 42 1.00 9.08 19.13
CA ALA A 42 0.64 7.76 19.61
C ALA A 42 1.78 6.75 19.41
N ASN A 43 2.15 6.07 20.49
CA ASN A 43 3.01 4.89 20.40
C ASN A 43 2.22 3.74 19.75
N ASN A 44 2.46 3.53 18.46
CA ASN A 44 1.74 2.54 17.66
C ASN A 44 2.69 1.39 17.31
N THR A 45 2.26 0.15 17.57
CA THR A 45 3.00 -1.07 17.23
C THR A 45 3.29 -1.23 15.73
N PHE A 46 2.56 -0.54 14.86
CA PHE A 46 2.75 -0.51 13.40
C PHE A 46 3.86 0.46 12.95
N ASP A 47 4.07 1.59 13.62
CA ASP A 47 5.07 2.63 13.28
C ASP A 47 6.20 2.68 14.33
N LYS A 48 6.91 1.55 14.48
CA LYS A 48 8.02 1.43 15.44
C LYS A 48 9.18 2.40 15.20
N GLY A 49 9.31 2.90 13.97
CA GLY A 49 10.31 3.90 13.61
C GLY A 49 9.92 5.34 13.95
N ALA A 50 8.73 5.55 14.53
CA ALA A 50 8.17 6.88 14.83
C ALA A 50 8.18 7.82 13.61
N LEU A 51 7.94 7.28 12.41
CA LEU A 51 8.02 8.01 11.16
C LEU A 51 6.98 9.13 11.07
N LYS A 52 5.77 8.90 11.61
CA LYS A 52 4.74 9.95 11.68
C LYS A 52 5.17 11.09 12.59
N ASN A 53 5.78 10.80 13.74
CA ASN A 53 6.29 11.82 14.65
C ASN A 53 7.39 12.67 14.01
N MET A 54 8.31 12.01 13.29
CA MET A 54 9.36 12.69 12.54
C MET A 54 8.75 13.64 11.49
N VAL A 55 7.79 13.18 10.69
CA VAL A 55 7.12 14.02 9.68
C VAL A 55 6.34 15.16 10.33
N TRP A 56 5.64 14.91 11.44
CA TRP A 56 4.94 15.93 12.20
C TRP A 56 5.89 17.01 12.71
N THR A 57 7.04 16.61 13.25
CA THR A 57 8.09 17.52 13.72
C THR A 57 8.62 18.38 12.57
N LYS A 58 8.90 17.78 11.41
CA LYS A 58 9.33 18.52 10.20
C LYS A 58 8.28 19.49 9.70
N TYR A 59 6.99 19.14 9.79
CA TYR A 59 5.89 20.05 9.51
C TYR A 59 5.87 21.24 10.46
N LYS A 60 6.01 21.01 11.77
CA LYS A 60 6.08 22.09 12.78
C LYS A 60 7.28 23.02 12.58
N GLN A 61 8.38 22.50 12.01
CA GLN A 61 9.57 23.27 11.64
C GLN A 61 9.44 24.00 10.29
N GLY A 62 8.34 23.82 9.55
CA GLY A 62 8.12 24.46 8.25
C GLY A 62 8.79 23.77 7.06
N HIS A 63 9.42 22.60 7.26
CA HIS A 63 10.02 21.82 6.16
C HIS A 63 8.97 21.08 5.32
N TYR A 64 7.82 20.79 5.93
CA TYR A 64 6.70 20.12 5.28
C TYR A 64 5.48 21.06 5.26
N LYS A 65 4.62 20.91 4.25
CA LYS A 65 3.34 21.62 4.12
C LYS A 65 2.19 20.65 4.32
N CYS A 66 1.10 21.16 4.88
CA CYS A 66 -0.17 20.44 4.94
C CYS A 66 -0.97 20.72 3.66
N ILE A 67 -1.20 19.68 2.88
CA ILE A 67 -1.90 19.72 1.58
C ILE A 67 -3.20 18.96 1.74
N GLY A 68 -4.33 19.61 1.43
CA GLY A 68 -5.64 19.00 1.39
C GLY A 68 -6.17 18.90 -0.04
N LYS A 69 -6.63 17.72 -0.42
CA LYS A 69 -7.31 17.45 -1.71
C LYS A 69 -8.55 16.62 -1.46
N GLU A 70 -9.64 16.89 -2.18
CA GLU A 70 -10.82 16.03 -2.15
C GLU A 70 -11.48 15.90 -3.52
N CYS A 71 -12.13 14.77 -3.76
CA CYS A 71 -13.00 14.50 -4.89
C CYS A 71 -14.34 13.92 -4.36
N GLU A 72 -15.15 13.34 -5.24
CA GLU A 72 -16.43 12.73 -4.86
C GLU A 72 -16.27 11.54 -3.89
N TYR A 73 -15.24 10.71 -4.10
CA TYR A 73 -15.08 9.43 -3.40
C TYR A 73 -14.10 9.50 -2.22
N GLY A 74 -13.17 10.45 -2.24
CA GLY A 74 -12.06 10.48 -1.30
C GLY A 74 -11.56 11.87 -0.93
N ARG A 75 -10.89 11.94 0.22
CA ARG A 75 -10.19 13.11 0.75
C ARG A 75 -8.80 12.69 1.20
N VAL A 76 -7.80 13.50 0.87
CA VAL A 76 -6.41 13.32 1.29
C VAL A 76 -5.99 14.56 2.07
N VAL A 77 -5.50 14.34 3.29
CA VAL A 77 -4.79 15.33 4.10
C VAL A 77 -3.36 14.83 4.27
N ALA A 78 -2.41 15.51 3.65
CA ALA A 78 -1.03 15.04 3.57
C ALA A 78 -0.05 16.08 4.13
N LEU A 79 0.91 15.61 4.92
CA LEU A 79 2.12 16.35 5.26
C LEU A 79 3.22 15.90 4.32
N LEU A 80 3.56 16.75 3.35
CA LEU A 80 4.54 16.48 2.30
C LEU A 80 5.56 17.62 2.22
N ASP A 81 6.74 17.33 1.71
CA ASP A 81 7.68 18.39 1.34
C ASP A 81 7.27 19.05 0.01
N SER A 82 8.12 19.93 -0.52
CA SER A 82 7.84 20.66 -1.77
C SER A 82 7.92 19.82 -3.03
N GLU A 83 8.62 18.68 -3.02
CA GLU A 83 8.89 17.87 -4.21
C GLU A 83 7.86 16.75 -4.38
N THR A 84 7.31 16.25 -3.27
CA THR A 84 6.36 15.13 -3.29
C THR A 84 4.98 15.59 -3.77
N LYS A 85 4.43 14.86 -4.74
CA LYS A 85 3.07 15.08 -5.25
C LYS A 85 2.15 13.93 -4.88
N ILE A 86 0.89 14.26 -4.60
CA ILE A 86 -0.16 13.25 -4.47
C ILE A 86 -0.52 12.76 -5.88
N PRO A 87 -0.49 11.44 -6.15
CA PRO A 87 -0.88 10.88 -7.45
C PRO A 87 -2.41 10.87 -7.59
N LEU A 88 -3.00 12.06 -7.74
CA LEU A 88 -4.44 12.30 -7.69
C LEU A 88 -5.23 11.52 -8.74
N ASP A 89 -4.69 11.36 -9.95
CA ASP A 89 -5.34 10.58 -11.02
C ASP A 89 -5.49 9.11 -10.62
N ASP A 90 -4.39 8.48 -10.18
CA ASP A 90 -4.38 7.08 -9.74
C ASP A 90 -5.28 6.90 -8.53
N TRP A 91 -5.12 7.74 -7.49
CA TRP A 91 -5.91 7.63 -6.26
C TRP A 91 -7.38 7.92 -6.48
N GLY A 92 -7.72 8.82 -7.40
CA GLY A 92 -9.10 9.09 -7.80
C GLY A 92 -9.76 7.84 -8.37
N LEU A 93 -9.12 7.19 -9.34
CA LEU A 93 -9.62 5.96 -9.94
C LEU A 93 -9.71 4.82 -8.91
N ILE A 94 -8.72 4.70 -8.02
CA ILE A 94 -8.75 3.72 -6.93
C ILE A 94 -9.96 3.95 -6.02
N PHE A 95 -10.18 5.18 -5.53
CA PHE A 95 -11.36 5.48 -4.69
C PHE A 95 -12.67 5.21 -5.44
N LYS A 96 -12.72 5.52 -6.73
CA LYS A 96 -13.90 5.27 -7.56
C LYS A 96 -14.20 3.77 -7.66
N TRP A 97 -13.17 2.94 -7.85
CA TRP A 97 -13.31 1.48 -7.92
C TRP A 97 -13.83 0.88 -6.61
N PHE A 98 -13.32 1.34 -5.46
CA PHE A 98 -13.83 0.93 -4.15
C PHE A 98 -15.22 1.51 -3.81
N GLY A 99 -15.70 2.50 -4.59
CA GLY A 99 -16.95 3.19 -4.33
C GLY A 99 -16.91 4.06 -3.06
N LYS A 100 -18.08 4.46 -2.57
CA LYS A 100 -18.21 5.19 -1.30
C LYS A 100 -18.24 4.21 -0.12
N PRO A 101 -17.76 4.61 1.07
CA PRO A 101 -17.96 3.83 2.28
C PRO A 101 -19.45 3.62 2.58
N LYS A 102 -19.78 2.63 3.41
CA LYS A 102 -21.17 2.26 3.75
C LYS A 102 -22.01 3.39 4.34
N ASN A 103 -21.39 4.35 5.01
CA ASN A 103 -22.06 5.54 5.56
C ASN A 103 -22.33 6.63 4.50
N GLY A 104 -21.95 6.42 3.24
CA GLY A 104 -22.15 7.36 2.15
C GLY A 104 -21.18 8.55 2.14
N GLU A 105 -20.24 8.63 3.08
CA GLU A 105 -19.25 9.71 3.14
C GLU A 105 -18.10 9.50 2.11
N LYS A 106 -16.93 10.09 2.37
CA LYS A 106 -15.71 9.93 1.57
C LYS A 106 -14.72 9.07 2.34
N TRP A 107 -13.89 8.31 1.63
CA TRP A 107 -12.68 7.76 2.22
C TRP A 107 -11.74 8.91 2.66
N ILE A 108 -11.13 8.81 3.83
CA ILE A 108 -10.20 9.85 4.32
C ILE A 108 -8.81 9.24 4.50
N VAL A 109 -7.82 9.81 3.83
CA VAL A 109 -6.40 9.45 3.96
C VAL A 109 -5.65 10.54 4.70
N TYR A 110 -4.96 10.16 5.76
CA TYR A 110 -3.98 10.97 6.47
C TYR A 110 -2.57 10.47 6.13
N TRP A 111 -1.84 11.24 5.32
CA TRP A 111 -0.54 10.82 4.79
C TRP A 111 0.62 11.62 5.39
N PHE A 112 1.51 10.93 6.10
CA PHE A 112 2.77 11.46 6.62
C PHE A 112 3.90 11.06 5.66
N GLY A 113 4.26 11.91 4.70
CA GLY A 113 5.21 11.58 3.63
C GLY A 113 6.66 11.42 4.09
N SER A 114 6.99 10.34 4.80
CA SER A 114 8.37 10.03 5.18
C SER A 114 9.17 9.50 3.99
N TYR A 115 10.41 10.00 3.85
CA TYR A 115 11.41 9.49 2.90
C TYR A 115 12.17 8.27 3.40
N VAL A 116 11.92 7.81 4.64
CA VAL A 116 12.59 6.63 5.18
C VAL A 116 12.10 5.39 4.46
N LYS A 117 12.99 4.83 3.65
CA LYS A 117 12.75 3.63 2.83
C LYS A 117 12.63 2.37 3.68
N ARG A 118 11.95 1.37 3.12
CA ARG A 118 11.93 -0.01 3.61
C ARG A 118 13.21 -0.70 3.19
N GLU A 119 14.00 -1.08 4.18
CA GLU A 119 15.21 -1.83 3.99
C GLU A 119 15.22 -3.11 4.81
N PHE A 120 15.83 -4.16 4.26
CA PHE A 120 16.17 -5.34 5.03
C PHE A 120 17.08 -4.94 6.22
N PRO A 121 16.89 -5.54 7.40
CA PRO A 121 17.83 -5.33 8.49
C PRO A 121 19.18 -5.98 8.16
N LYS A 122 20.17 -5.84 9.07
CA LYS A 122 21.43 -6.58 8.94
C LYS A 122 21.15 -8.10 8.89
N ASN A 123 21.94 -8.84 8.13
CA ASN A 123 21.80 -10.29 8.00
C ASN A 123 21.76 -10.97 9.38
N GLY A 124 20.85 -11.93 9.54
CA GLY A 124 20.60 -12.65 10.79
C GLY A 124 19.64 -11.95 11.75
N LEU A 125 19.34 -10.66 11.55
CA LEU A 125 18.35 -9.96 12.38
C LEU A 125 16.91 -10.19 11.87
N PRO A 126 15.92 -10.25 12.79
CA PRO A 126 14.52 -10.45 12.42
C PRO A 126 13.92 -9.24 11.69
N MET A 127 12.98 -9.50 10.79
CA MET A 127 12.22 -8.45 10.09
C MET A 127 10.95 -8.09 10.86
N GLY A 128 11.02 -6.97 11.61
CA GLY A 128 9.89 -6.36 12.30
C GLY A 128 9.05 -5.38 11.46
N PRO A 129 7.99 -4.81 12.06
CA PRO A 129 7.11 -3.78 11.47
C PRO A 129 7.82 -2.67 10.71
N GLU A 130 8.90 -2.15 11.27
CA GLU A 130 9.72 -1.07 10.74
C GLU A 130 10.29 -1.37 9.34
N HIS A 131 10.43 -2.65 8.96
CA HIS A 131 10.98 -3.06 7.67
C HIS A 131 9.92 -3.32 6.59
N VAL A 132 8.64 -3.42 6.96
CA VAL A 132 7.58 -3.94 6.08
C VAL A 132 6.33 -3.07 6.05
N ASN A 133 5.90 -2.48 7.16
CA ASN A 133 4.63 -1.75 7.20
C ASN A 133 4.71 -0.39 6.49
N GLY A 134 3.56 0.16 6.11
CA GLY A 134 3.48 1.49 5.47
C GLY A 134 2.31 2.35 5.90
N GLY A 135 1.33 1.71 6.52
CA GLY A 135 0.08 2.32 6.91
C GLY A 135 -0.65 1.44 7.90
N TYR A 136 -1.86 1.88 8.23
CA TYR A 136 -2.87 1.11 8.93
C TYR A 136 -4.23 1.83 8.79
N THR A 137 -5.30 1.08 9.00
CA THR A 137 -6.64 1.62 9.18
C THR A 137 -7.41 0.80 10.21
N THR A 138 -8.60 1.27 10.57
CA THR A 138 -9.57 0.48 11.32
C THR A 138 -10.42 -0.28 10.31
N ARG A 139 -10.50 -1.60 10.47
CA ARG A 139 -11.33 -2.46 9.61
C ARG A 139 -12.77 -1.98 9.60
N CYS A 140 -13.42 -2.01 8.44
CA CYS A 140 -14.82 -1.62 8.26
C CYS A 140 -15.14 -0.17 8.66
N SER A 141 -14.16 0.74 8.57
CA SER A 141 -14.31 2.13 8.98
C SER A 141 -13.79 3.10 7.92
N SER A 142 -14.50 4.21 7.73
CA SER A 142 -14.06 5.34 6.90
C SER A 142 -13.40 6.46 7.70
N GLU A 143 -13.16 6.27 9.00
CA GLU A 143 -12.67 7.34 9.89
C GLU A 143 -11.24 7.80 9.60
N GLY A 144 -10.44 6.95 8.96
CA GLY A 144 -9.08 7.31 8.57
C GLY A 144 -8.24 6.13 8.12
N ILE A 145 -7.60 6.30 6.96
CA ILE A 145 -6.51 5.49 6.46
C ILE A 145 -5.22 6.27 6.71
N PHE A 146 -4.29 5.70 7.44
CA PHE A 146 -3.03 6.34 7.79
C PHE A 146 -1.91 5.75 6.94
N ILE A 147 -1.17 6.59 6.23
CA ILE A 147 0.00 6.18 5.44
C ILE A 147 1.19 7.01 5.92
N TYR A 148 2.36 6.41 6.09
CA TYR A 148 3.50 7.12 6.70
C TYR A 148 4.83 6.96 5.95
N ARG A 149 4.80 6.48 4.71
CA ARG A 149 5.93 6.47 3.78
C ARG A 149 5.50 7.05 2.44
N ILE A 150 6.43 7.69 1.74
CA ILE A 150 6.23 8.05 0.33
C ILE A 150 6.32 6.80 -0.54
N GLU A 151 7.32 5.95 -0.24
CA GLU A 151 7.54 4.67 -0.91
C GLU A 151 6.33 3.74 -0.77
N GLU A 152 5.81 3.31 -1.92
CA GLU A 152 4.67 2.41 -2.10
C GLU A 152 3.34 2.94 -1.52
N ALA A 153 3.19 4.26 -1.40
CA ALA A 153 2.00 4.87 -0.81
C ALA A 153 0.70 4.44 -1.53
N THR A 154 0.72 4.29 -2.86
CA THR A 154 -0.46 3.83 -3.62
C THR A 154 -0.80 2.37 -3.32
N ARG A 155 0.20 1.49 -3.20
CA ARG A 155 -0.02 0.08 -2.79
C ARG A 155 -0.63 0.02 -1.39
N VAL A 156 -0.05 0.78 -0.46
CA VAL A 156 -0.54 0.87 0.92
C VAL A 156 -1.97 1.38 0.94
N LEU A 157 -2.30 2.42 0.16
CA LEU A 157 -3.68 2.90 0.05
C LEU A 157 -4.66 1.78 -0.34
N ILE A 158 -4.34 1.01 -1.39
CA ILE A 158 -5.20 -0.08 -1.86
C ILE A 158 -5.34 -1.15 -0.75
N HIS A 159 -4.24 -1.53 -0.10
CA HIS A 159 -4.24 -2.48 1.01
C HIS A 159 -5.16 -2.00 2.15
N GLU A 160 -5.00 -0.77 2.61
CA GLU A 160 -5.82 -0.23 3.70
C GLU A 160 -7.28 -0.05 3.27
N LEU A 161 -7.57 0.26 1.99
CA LEU A 161 -8.94 0.32 1.49
C LEU A 161 -9.66 -1.03 1.56
N PHE A 162 -8.96 -2.15 1.31
CA PHE A 162 -9.56 -3.48 1.52
C PHE A 162 -10.02 -3.68 2.97
N HIS A 163 -9.18 -3.33 3.94
CA HIS A 163 -9.56 -3.39 5.36
C HIS A 163 -10.70 -2.43 5.69
N ALA A 164 -10.60 -1.17 5.27
CA ALA A 164 -11.58 -0.13 5.53
C ALA A 164 -12.97 -0.45 4.93
N ALA A 165 -12.99 -1.10 3.76
CA ALA A 165 -14.20 -1.51 3.05
C ALA A 165 -14.77 -2.88 3.48
N CYS A 166 -14.12 -3.60 4.40
CA CYS A 166 -14.43 -4.99 4.74
C CYS A 166 -14.37 -5.96 3.54
N LEU A 167 -13.50 -5.70 2.58
CA LEU A 167 -13.30 -6.57 1.41
C LEU A 167 -12.19 -7.60 1.65
N ASP A 168 -11.57 -7.57 2.83
CA ASP A 168 -10.62 -8.56 3.30
C ASP A 168 -11.31 -9.83 3.86
N PRO A 169 -10.61 -10.97 3.95
CA PRO A 169 -11.14 -12.19 4.57
C PRO A 169 -11.67 -11.95 5.99
N ASP A 170 -12.69 -12.70 6.39
CA ASP A 170 -13.27 -12.58 7.73
C ASP A 170 -12.28 -13.05 8.81
N PRO A 171 -11.85 -12.17 9.74
CA PRO A 171 -10.93 -12.53 10.83
C PRO A 171 -11.53 -13.53 11.83
N ALA A 172 -12.86 -13.71 11.86
CA ALA A 172 -13.47 -14.75 12.69
C ALA A 172 -13.13 -16.18 12.21
N THR A 173 -12.78 -16.33 10.93
CA THR A 173 -12.47 -17.62 10.29
C THR A 173 -11.08 -17.68 9.69
N THR A 174 -10.41 -16.53 9.53
CA THR A 174 -9.10 -16.43 8.87
C THR A 174 -8.05 -15.88 9.83
N PRO A 175 -6.94 -16.60 10.09
CA PRO A 175 -5.82 -16.08 10.88
C PRO A 175 -5.24 -14.79 10.30
N VAL A 176 -4.89 -13.83 11.16
CA VAL A 176 -4.34 -12.52 10.76
C VAL A 176 -3.20 -12.61 9.74
N PRO A 177 -2.18 -13.50 9.87
CA PRO A 177 -1.13 -13.61 8.86
C PRO A 177 -1.65 -13.97 7.46
N ILE A 178 -2.69 -14.79 7.36
CA ILE A 178 -3.32 -15.19 6.10
C ILE A 178 -4.18 -14.07 5.54
N LEU A 179 -4.93 -13.39 6.40
CA LEU A 179 -5.72 -12.22 6.05
C LEU A 179 -4.80 -11.15 5.41
N GLU A 180 -3.75 -10.75 6.11
CA GLU A 180 -2.76 -9.75 5.65
C GLU A 180 -2.08 -10.17 4.35
N ALA A 181 -1.65 -11.43 4.23
CA ALA A 181 -1.06 -11.94 2.99
C ALA A 181 -2.03 -11.91 1.81
N THR A 182 -3.31 -12.19 2.07
CA THR A 182 -4.36 -12.16 1.06
C THR A 182 -4.62 -10.72 0.62
N THR A 183 -4.82 -9.80 1.56
CA THR A 183 -5.05 -8.38 1.29
C THR A 183 -3.88 -7.76 0.53
N GLU A 184 -2.64 -8.06 0.93
CA GLU A 184 -1.44 -7.56 0.27
C GLU A 184 -1.32 -8.06 -1.18
N THR A 185 -1.64 -9.34 -1.42
CA THR A 185 -1.64 -9.94 -2.76
C THR A 185 -2.66 -9.25 -3.67
N TRP A 186 -3.88 -9.01 -3.18
CA TRP A 186 -4.90 -8.27 -3.93
C TRP A 186 -4.52 -6.82 -4.20
N ALA A 187 -3.88 -6.15 -3.23
CA ALA A 187 -3.42 -4.78 -3.39
C ALA A 187 -2.40 -4.65 -4.53
N GLU A 188 -1.48 -5.61 -4.66
CA GLU A 188 -0.51 -5.64 -5.76
C GLU A 188 -1.15 -5.94 -7.11
N LEU A 189 -2.09 -6.89 -7.17
CA LEU A 189 -2.79 -7.22 -8.42
C LEU A 189 -3.60 -6.02 -8.96
N LEU A 190 -4.34 -5.34 -8.08
CA LEU A 190 -5.02 -4.09 -8.44
C LEU A 190 -4.04 -3.00 -8.83
N LEU A 191 -2.93 -2.85 -8.12
CA LEU A 191 -1.90 -1.88 -8.49
C LEU A 191 -1.37 -2.14 -9.89
N ILE A 192 -1.08 -3.38 -10.27
CA ILE A 192 -0.66 -3.72 -11.64
C ILE A 192 -1.73 -3.31 -12.64
N ALA A 193 -3.00 -3.62 -12.38
CA ALA A 193 -4.11 -3.25 -13.26
C ALA A 193 -4.21 -1.72 -13.43
N PHE A 194 -4.21 -0.94 -12.34
CA PHE A 194 -4.23 0.53 -12.39
C PHE A 194 -3.02 1.12 -13.10
N ARG A 195 -1.80 0.64 -12.80
CA ARG A 195 -0.56 1.13 -13.42
C ARG A 195 -0.46 0.75 -14.89
N SER A 196 -1.14 -0.32 -15.31
CA SER A 196 -1.28 -0.67 -16.72
C SER A 196 -2.25 0.25 -17.48
N GLY A 197 -3.14 0.95 -16.78
CA GLY A 197 -4.21 1.76 -17.38
C GLY A 197 -5.19 0.93 -18.21
N GLY A 198 -5.41 -0.34 -17.83
CA GLY A 198 -6.24 -1.29 -18.59
C GLY A 198 -5.55 -1.91 -19.81
N ASN A 199 -4.27 -1.63 -20.04
CA ASN A 199 -3.53 -2.22 -21.16
C ASN A 199 -2.96 -3.60 -20.79
N ARG A 200 -3.44 -4.66 -21.46
CA ARG A 200 -3.06 -6.06 -21.20
C ARG A 200 -1.58 -6.36 -21.42
N GLU A 201 -0.95 -5.80 -22.47
CA GLU A 201 0.47 -6.02 -22.73
C GLU A 201 1.34 -5.38 -21.64
N LYS A 202 1.02 -4.15 -21.24
CA LYS A 202 1.67 -3.45 -20.14
C LYS A 202 1.45 -4.18 -18.82
N ALA A 203 0.24 -4.66 -18.54
CA ALA A 203 -0.06 -5.46 -17.35
C ALA A 203 0.76 -6.74 -17.31
N ALA A 204 0.88 -7.46 -18.44
CA ALA A 204 1.71 -8.66 -18.54
C ALA A 204 3.20 -8.35 -18.30
N SER A 205 3.70 -7.23 -18.84
CA SER A 205 5.08 -6.78 -18.60
C SER A 205 5.32 -6.45 -17.12
N LEU A 206 4.43 -5.66 -16.50
CA LEU A 206 4.49 -5.31 -15.09
C LEU A 206 4.43 -6.55 -14.19
N TRP A 207 3.53 -7.48 -14.48
CA TRP A 207 3.43 -8.75 -13.75
C TRP A 207 4.70 -9.59 -13.87
N ASN A 208 5.31 -9.66 -15.05
CA ASN A 208 6.56 -10.40 -15.25
C ASN A 208 7.73 -9.80 -14.45
N ALA A 209 7.82 -8.48 -14.37
CA ALA A 209 8.80 -7.83 -13.49
C ALA A 209 8.47 -8.10 -12.01
N GLN A 210 7.20 -7.99 -11.63
CA GLN A 210 6.76 -8.15 -10.25
C GLN A 210 6.95 -9.57 -9.72
N LYS A 211 6.65 -10.61 -10.49
CA LYS A 211 6.87 -12.01 -10.06
C LYS A 211 8.36 -12.32 -9.85
N ILE A 212 9.26 -11.72 -10.65
CA ILE A 212 10.71 -11.82 -10.45
C ILE A 212 11.10 -11.15 -9.13
N TRP A 213 10.60 -9.94 -8.88
CA TRP A 213 10.85 -9.21 -7.65
C TRP A 213 10.38 -9.97 -6.41
N ILE A 214 9.15 -10.48 -6.41
CA ILE A 214 8.58 -11.28 -5.32
C ILE A 214 9.49 -12.45 -4.97
N ARG A 215 9.95 -13.22 -5.97
CA ARG A 215 10.84 -14.36 -5.75
C ARG A 215 12.17 -13.96 -5.13
N ASN A 216 12.81 -12.94 -5.68
CA ASN A 216 14.13 -12.52 -5.22
C ASN A 216 14.03 -11.96 -3.78
N THR A 217 12.97 -11.19 -3.46
CA THR A 217 12.74 -10.62 -2.13
C THR A 217 12.41 -11.70 -1.11
N ASN A 218 11.53 -12.65 -1.47
CA ASN A 218 11.18 -13.79 -0.62
C ASN A 218 12.39 -14.68 -0.33
N GLN A 219 13.21 -14.98 -1.35
CA GLN A 219 14.43 -15.77 -1.14
C GLN A 219 15.39 -15.08 -0.17
N ARG A 220 15.58 -13.76 -0.31
CA ARG A 220 16.42 -13.00 0.63
C ARG A 220 15.84 -13.02 2.05
N ALA A 221 14.54 -12.79 2.20
CA ALA A 221 13.87 -12.84 3.50
C ALA A 221 14.01 -14.20 4.19
N MET A 222 13.86 -15.29 3.44
CA MET A 222 14.04 -16.65 3.94
C MET A 222 15.48 -16.95 4.35
N ARG A 223 16.45 -16.61 3.48
CA ARG A 223 17.86 -16.97 3.68
C ARG A 223 18.57 -16.10 4.71
N ALA A 224 18.33 -14.80 4.68
CA ALA A 224 19.06 -13.83 5.50
C ALA A 224 18.34 -13.49 6.81
N HIS A 225 17.02 -13.69 6.90
CA HIS A 225 16.21 -13.22 8.04
C HIS A 225 15.25 -14.27 8.62
N SER A 226 15.36 -15.51 8.18
CA SER A 226 14.58 -16.64 8.69
C SER A 226 13.05 -16.46 8.64
N VAL A 227 12.55 -15.60 7.75
CA VAL A 227 11.11 -15.49 7.48
C VAL A 227 10.67 -16.78 6.81
N ARG A 228 9.97 -17.66 7.51
CA ARG A 228 9.67 -19.04 7.05
C ARG A 228 8.21 -19.42 7.17
N ASN A 229 7.52 -18.95 8.20
CA ASN A 229 6.15 -19.37 8.49
C ASN A 229 5.32 -18.24 9.12
N GLN A 230 4.03 -18.50 9.33
CA GLN A 230 3.05 -17.53 9.83
C GLN A 230 3.39 -16.92 11.22
N ARG A 231 4.30 -17.52 12.00
CA ARG A 231 4.77 -16.95 13.27
C ARG A 231 5.76 -15.80 13.07
N ASP A 232 6.41 -15.73 11.90
CA ASP A 232 7.34 -14.66 11.57
C ASP A 232 6.55 -13.44 11.09
N TYR A 233 6.71 -12.28 11.75
CA TYR A 233 5.90 -11.09 11.48
C TYR A 233 5.88 -10.70 9.98
N ALA A 234 7.06 -10.68 9.35
CA ALA A 234 7.21 -10.31 7.95
C ALA A 234 6.69 -11.35 6.95
N TRP A 235 6.38 -12.59 7.39
CA TRP A 235 5.91 -13.65 6.49
C TRP A 235 4.66 -13.23 5.75
N ARG A 236 3.72 -12.58 6.45
CA ARG A 236 2.45 -12.13 5.90
C ARG A 236 2.60 -11.11 4.77
N TYR A 237 3.71 -10.40 4.73
CA TYR A 237 4.00 -9.40 3.70
C TYR A 237 4.95 -9.91 2.62
N LEU A 238 5.47 -11.13 2.74
CA LEU A 238 6.50 -11.67 1.85
C LEU A 238 6.10 -13.08 1.39
N ASN A 239 6.54 -14.12 2.08
CA ASN A 239 6.34 -15.51 1.65
C ASN A 239 4.87 -15.92 1.64
N GLY A 240 4.05 -15.42 2.57
CA GLY A 240 2.62 -15.72 2.61
C GLY A 240 1.89 -15.26 1.35
N ARG A 241 2.35 -14.18 0.70
CA ARG A 241 1.79 -13.74 -0.58
C ARG A 241 2.04 -14.77 -1.68
N ALA A 242 3.20 -15.43 -1.70
CA ALA A 242 3.49 -16.45 -2.70
C ALA A 242 2.52 -17.65 -2.61
N GLU A 243 2.12 -18.01 -1.40
CA GLU A 243 1.08 -19.02 -1.18
C GLU A 243 -0.28 -18.54 -1.69
N VAL A 244 -0.63 -17.26 -1.46
CA VAL A 244 -1.88 -16.68 -1.98
C VAL A 244 -1.88 -16.64 -3.51
N TYR A 245 -0.81 -16.16 -4.15
CA TYR A 245 -0.65 -16.14 -5.61
C TYR A 245 -0.86 -17.54 -6.19
N THR A 246 -0.24 -18.56 -5.61
CA THR A 246 -0.39 -19.95 -6.05
C THR A 246 -1.86 -20.41 -5.98
N ARG A 247 -2.56 -20.12 -4.88
CA ARG A 247 -4.00 -20.43 -4.74
C ARG A 247 -4.89 -19.71 -5.76
N LEU A 248 -4.51 -18.51 -6.16
CA LEU A 248 -5.20 -17.73 -7.20
C LEU A 248 -4.80 -18.16 -8.63
N GLY A 249 -3.97 -19.20 -8.79
CA GLY A 249 -3.55 -19.72 -10.10
C GLY A 249 -2.41 -18.94 -10.75
N PHE A 250 -1.66 -18.14 -9.99
CA PHE A 250 -0.49 -17.42 -10.49
C PHE A 250 0.77 -18.27 -10.34
N ASP A 251 1.45 -18.53 -11.45
CA ASP A 251 2.78 -19.13 -11.43
C ASP A 251 3.85 -18.04 -11.25
N LEU A 252 4.56 -18.11 -10.12
CA LEU A 252 5.72 -17.25 -9.86
C LEU A 252 6.98 -17.76 -10.57
N GLY A 253 6.99 -19.04 -10.98
CA GLY A 253 8.10 -19.72 -11.64
C GLY A 253 9.25 -20.05 -10.69
N ASN A 254 10.25 -20.75 -11.22
CA ASN A 254 11.43 -21.18 -10.45
C ASN A 254 12.67 -20.30 -10.70
N GLY A 255 13.57 -20.27 -9.72
CA GLY A 255 14.88 -19.62 -9.82
C GLY A 255 14.92 -18.14 -9.42
N VAL A 256 16.11 -17.68 -9.04
CA VAL A 256 16.42 -16.27 -8.72
C VAL A 256 17.31 -15.72 -9.80
N THR A 257 16.92 -14.57 -10.33
CA THR A 257 17.58 -13.96 -11.49
C THR A 257 18.53 -12.83 -11.10
N SER A 258 18.41 -12.27 -9.88
CA SER A 258 19.28 -11.20 -9.38
C SER A 258 19.20 -11.02 -7.86
N THR A 259 20.21 -10.37 -7.27
CA THR A 259 20.17 -9.94 -5.87
C THR A 259 19.27 -8.72 -5.71
N VAL A 260 18.19 -8.84 -4.94
CA VAL A 260 17.51 -7.68 -4.37
C VAL A 260 18.53 -7.02 -3.45
N GLY A 261 18.90 -5.77 -3.73
CA GLY A 261 19.80 -4.99 -2.88
C GLY A 261 19.22 -4.81 -1.46
N ASN A 262 19.55 -3.73 -0.75
CA ASN A 262 19.05 -3.60 0.62
C ASN A 262 17.54 -3.32 0.74
N SER A 263 16.83 -3.08 -0.37
CA SER A 263 15.41 -2.73 -0.34
C SER A 263 14.52 -3.91 0.02
N SER A 264 13.59 -3.70 0.97
CA SER A 264 12.54 -4.66 1.33
C SER A 264 11.16 -4.24 0.80
N ARG A 265 11.13 -3.45 -0.29
CA ARG A 265 9.89 -3.07 -0.98
C ARG A 265 9.11 -4.30 -1.44
N PHE A 266 7.80 -4.15 -1.50
CA PHE A 266 6.93 -5.23 -1.94
C PHE A 266 6.78 -5.24 -3.45
N THR A 267 6.85 -4.06 -4.06
CA THR A 267 6.69 -3.80 -5.48
C THR A 267 7.98 -3.29 -6.13
N THR A 268 8.11 -3.63 -7.41
CA THR A 268 9.11 -3.07 -8.33
C THR A 268 9.04 -1.54 -8.40
N LYS A 269 10.12 -0.88 -8.86
CA LYS A 269 10.16 0.59 -8.97
C LYS A 269 9.15 1.10 -10.01
N GLU A 270 8.95 0.33 -11.06
CA GLU A 270 8.03 0.57 -12.16
C GLU A 270 6.57 0.71 -11.66
N LEU A 271 6.19 -0.03 -10.61
CA LEU A 271 4.85 0.01 -10.03
C LEU A 271 4.62 1.17 -9.05
N ASP A 272 5.66 1.63 -8.36
CA ASP A 272 5.55 2.65 -7.32
C ASP A 272 5.40 4.07 -7.87
N GLY A 273 5.91 4.32 -9.09
CA GLY A 273 5.71 5.60 -9.77
C GLY A 273 6.36 6.81 -9.11
N SER A 274 7.20 6.58 -8.10
CA SER A 274 8.03 7.56 -7.39
C SER A 274 9.50 7.42 -7.70
#